data_AF-A0A378MWP7-F1
#
_entry.id   AF-A0A378MWP7-F1
#
_cell.length_a   1.000
_cell.length_b   1.000
_cell.length_c   1.000
_cell.angle_alpha   90.00
_cell.angle_beta   90.00
_cell.angle_gamma   90.00
#
_symmetry.space_group_name_H-M   'P 1'
#
loop_
_entity.id
_entity.type
_entity.pdbx_description
1 polymer ?
#
loop_
_entity_poly.entity_id
_entity_poly.type
_entity_poly.pdbx_seq_one_letter_code
_entity_poly.pdbx_strand_id
1 'polypeptide(L)'
;MILGLQQQQSFARQGVALRPPGALPEQDFLSACTRCGQCVQACPYDMLHLASLISPVEAGTPYFIARDKPCEMCLDIPCMNACPTGALSEELKDIDDARMGLAVLLDHETCLNWQGLRCDVCYRVCPLIDKAITLEKVHNDRTSIHAKLIPTVHSDACTGCGKCEQACVLEEAAIKVLPMDLAKGLLGRHYRLGWQEKQNAGKSLIEDVHPEGLRPAYDARMPEGLHEPVYQHMEVKPDVKVLRQVGRHKTMCRTLRRWKLRSISLI
;
A
#
# COMPACT_ATOMS: atom_id res chain seq x y z
N MET A 1 23.60 23.62 36.26
CA MET A 1 23.57 23.75 34.79
C MET A 1 22.38 22.96 34.28
N ILE A 2 21.39 23.68 33.76
CA ILE A 2 20.09 23.19 33.32
C ILE A 2 20.31 22.41 32.02
N LEU A 3 20.27 21.09 32.06
CA LEU A 3 20.24 20.26 30.85
C LEU A 3 18.84 20.41 30.25
N GLY A 4 18.79 21.25 29.23
CA GLY A 4 17.58 21.71 28.58
C GLY A 4 16.73 20.58 28.00
N LEU A 5 15.43 20.80 28.10
CA LEU A 5 14.38 20.14 27.34
C LEU A 5 14.83 19.96 25.89
N GLN A 6 15.09 18.71 25.51
CA GLN A 6 15.28 18.34 24.12
C GLN A 6 13.95 18.57 23.40
N GLN A 7 13.87 19.68 22.68
CA GLN A 7 12.84 19.95 21.70
C GLN A 7 12.81 18.73 20.75
N GLN A 8 11.69 18.01 20.74
CA GLN A 8 11.37 17.09 19.66
C GLN A 8 11.33 17.93 18.37
N GLN A 9 12.46 18.00 17.66
CA GLN A 9 12.47 18.55 16.31
C GLN A 9 11.42 17.78 15.53
N SER A 10 10.52 18.52 14.90
CA SER A 10 9.38 17.99 14.17
C SER A 10 9.86 17.00 13.10
N PHE A 11 9.71 15.69 13.40
CA PHE A 11 9.97 14.58 12.48
C PHE A 11 9.23 14.70 11.14
N ALA A 12 8.26 15.63 11.03
CA ALA A 12 7.56 15.95 9.80
C ALA A 12 8.47 16.48 8.66
N ARG A 13 9.60 17.15 8.99
CA ARG A 13 10.51 17.75 7.99
C ARG A 13 11.56 16.78 7.43
N GLN A 14 11.92 15.74 8.17
CA GLN A 14 13.04 14.86 7.81
C GLN A 14 12.61 13.63 6.99
N GLY A 15 11.34 13.55 6.60
CA GLY A 15 10.79 12.40 5.88
C GLY A 15 10.62 11.17 6.78
N VAL A 16 9.84 10.20 6.32
CA VAL A 16 9.59 8.98 7.09
C VAL A 16 10.64 7.94 6.73
N ALA A 17 11.24 7.33 7.75
CA ALA A 17 12.20 6.26 7.56
C ALA A 17 11.48 4.98 7.09
N LEU A 18 11.96 4.43 5.99
CA LEU A 18 11.41 3.24 5.33
C LEU A 18 12.43 2.10 5.35
N ARG A 19 11.93 0.87 5.40
CA ARG A 19 12.76 -0.33 5.37
C ARG A 19 13.15 -0.70 3.93
N PRO A 20 14.31 -1.35 3.73
CA PRO A 20 14.73 -1.83 2.41
C PRO A 20 13.72 -2.81 1.77
N PRO A 21 13.83 -3.07 0.45
CA PRO A 21 12.99 -4.06 -0.21
C PRO A 21 13.14 -5.43 0.44
N GLY A 22 12.00 -6.13 0.59
CA GLY A 22 11.94 -7.47 1.16
C GLY A 22 11.89 -7.49 2.68
N ALA A 23 11.94 -6.35 3.38
CA ALA A 23 11.84 -6.33 4.83
C ALA A 23 10.59 -7.06 5.34
N LEU A 24 10.81 -7.94 6.33
CA LEU A 24 9.73 -8.56 7.08
C LEU A 24 8.88 -7.50 7.82
N PRO A 25 7.69 -7.87 8.31
CA PRO A 25 6.93 -7.00 9.21
C PRO A 25 7.80 -6.52 10.37
N GLU A 26 7.62 -5.27 10.80
CA GLU A 26 8.59 -4.56 11.67
C GLU A 26 9.08 -5.39 12.86
N GLN A 27 8.20 -6.05 13.61
CA GLN A 27 8.61 -6.87 14.76
C GLN A 27 9.46 -8.09 14.38
N ASP A 28 9.11 -8.76 13.29
CA ASP A 28 9.85 -9.93 12.76
C ASP A 28 11.19 -9.48 12.19
N PHE A 29 11.21 -8.33 11.51
CA PHE A 29 12.41 -7.71 10.97
C PHE A 29 13.42 -7.36 12.08
N LEU A 30 12.97 -6.66 13.13
CA LEU A 30 13.82 -6.26 14.25
C LEU A 30 14.40 -7.48 14.99
N SER A 31 13.63 -8.56 15.06
CA SER A 31 14.06 -9.82 15.68
C SER A 31 15.09 -10.58 14.83
N ALA A 32 14.96 -10.55 13.51
CA ALA A 32 15.84 -11.25 12.58
C ALA A 32 17.10 -10.44 12.20
N CYS A 33 17.06 -9.11 12.29
CA CYS A 33 18.15 -8.25 11.86
C CYS A 33 19.32 -8.28 12.86
N THR A 34 20.47 -8.76 12.41
CA THR A 34 21.72 -8.76 13.20
C THR A 34 22.51 -7.45 13.13
N ARG A 35 21.96 -6.41 12.48
CA ARG A 35 22.59 -5.08 12.34
C ARG A 35 23.99 -5.13 11.70
N CYS A 36 24.20 -6.09 10.79
CA CYS A 36 25.51 -6.33 10.16
C CYS A 36 25.90 -5.33 9.07
N GLY A 37 24.95 -4.53 8.56
CA GLY A 37 25.19 -3.52 7.53
C GLY A 37 25.46 -4.04 6.11
N GLN A 38 25.39 -5.35 5.86
CA GLN A 38 25.67 -5.92 4.53
C GLN A 38 24.72 -5.41 3.44
N CYS A 39 23.43 -5.24 3.76
CA CYS A 39 22.46 -4.64 2.84
C CYS A 39 22.80 -3.19 2.45
N VAL A 40 23.38 -2.42 3.36
CA VAL A 40 23.81 -1.03 3.11
C VAL A 40 24.99 -1.01 2.15
N GLN A 41 25.99 -1.85 2.38
CA GLN A 41 27.17 -1.97 1.51
C GLN A 41 26.83 -2.53 0.12
N ALA A 42 25.84 -3.41 0.04
CA ALA A 42 25.40 -4.00 -1.23
C ALA A 42 24.53 -3.06 -2.07
N CYS A 43 24.09 -1.92 -1.54
CA CYS A 43 23.26 -0.98 -2.29
C CYS A 43 24.13 -0.16 -3.25
N PRO A 44 23.99 -0.31 -4.58
CA PRO A 44 24.84 0.39 -5.55
C PRO A 44 24.57 1.90 -5.64
N TYR A 45 23.49 2.36 -5.01
CA TYR A 45 23.05 3.75 -5.06
C TYR A 45 23.18 4.45 -3.72
N ASP A 46 23.81 3.87 -2.69
CA ASP A 46 24.05 4.52 -1.38
C ASP A 46 22.79 5.18 -0.77
N MET A 47 21.61 4.60 -1.00
CA MET A 47 20.33 5.12 -0.46
C MET A 47 20.01 4.58 0.94
N LEU A 48 20.67 3.50 1.34
CA LEU A 48 20.44 2.86 2.63
C LEU A 48 21.44 3.40 3.66
N HIS A 49 20.95 3.63 4.88
CA HIS A 49 21.75 4.09 6.00
C HIS A 49 21.51 3.20 7.21
N LEU A 50 22.52 3.06 8.07
CA LEU A 50 22.35 2.45 9.39
C LEU A 50 21.87 3.51 10.37
N ALA A 51 20.79 3.19 11.07
CA ALA A 51 20.24 4.04 12.11
C ALA A 51 21.24 4.25 13.25
N SER A 52 21.42 5.50 13.65
CA SER A 52 22.14 5.89 14.87
C SER A 52 21.18 5.95 16.07
N LEU A 53 21.71 6.18 17.28
CA LEU A 53 20.90 6.33 18.50
C LEU A 53 19.91 7.52 18.46
N ILE A 54 20.15 8.49 17.57
CA ILE A 54 19.30 9.66 17.37
C ILE A 54 18.37 9.53 16.17
N SER A 55 18.44 8.41 15.44
CA SER A 55 17.62 8.16 14.25
C SER A 55 16.16 7.86 14.63
N PRO A 56 15.19 8.08 13.71
CA PRO A 56 13.78 7.84 13.97
C PRO A 56 13.38 6.35 14.03
N VAL A 57 14.33 5.43 13.82
CA VAL A 57 14.13 3.98 13.84
C VAL A 57 15.20 3.33 14.71
N GLU A 58 14.98 2.06 15.07
CA GLU A 58 15.86 1.36 15.99
C GLU A 58 17.33 1.35 15.55
N ALA A 59 18.24 1.70 16.46
CA ALA A 59 19.66 1.84 16.16
C ALA A 59 20.28 0.56 15.56
N GLY A 60 21.18 0.76 14.60
CA GLY A 60 21.89 -0.26 13.84
C GLY A 60 21.03 -0.96 12.77
N THR A 61 19.76 -0.61 12.61
CA THR A 61 18.91 -1.19 11.57
C THR A 61 18.97 -0.34 10.29
N PRO A 62 18.88 -0.97 9.10
CA PRO A 62 18.91 -0.25 7.83
C PRO A 62 17.59 0.48 7.56
N TYR A 63 17.68 1.68 7.00
CA TYR A 63 16.54 2.47 6.53
C TYR A 63 16.95 3.39 5.38
N PHE A 64 15.96 3.95 4.69
CA PHE A 64 16.14 5.09 3.78
C PHE A 64 15.05 6.12 3.99
N ILE A 65 15.27 7.33 3.47
CA ILE A 65 14.31 8.42 3.50
C ILE A 65 13.94 8.71 2.05
N ALA A 66 12.70 8.42 1.67
CA ALA A 66 12.21 8.56 0.30
C ALA A 66 12.44 9.96 -0.28
N ARG A 67 12.23 11.02 0.53
CA ARG A 67 12.42 12.41 0.11
C ARG A 67 13.86 12.76 -0.25
N ASP A 68 14.84 12.15 0.41
CA ASP A 68 16.26 12.40 0.18
C ASP A 68 16.77 11.54 -0.98
N LYS A 69 16.68 10.20 -0.82
CA LYS A 69 17.12 9.24 -1.84
C LYS A 69 16.19 8.03 -1.87
N PRO A 70 15.35 7.89 -2.91
CA PRO A 70 14.40 6.79 -3.02
C PRO A 70 15.07 5.49 -3.44
N CYS A 71 14.32 4.39 -3.38
CA CYS A 71 14.71 3.12 -3.96
C CYS A 71 14.75 3.17 -5.48
N GLU A 72 15.90 2.79 -6.04
CA GLU A 72 16.15 2.72 -7.48
C GLU A 72 15.61 1.45 -8.14
N MET A 73 14.93 0.58 -7.40
CA MET A 73 14.24 -0.61 -7.93
C MET A 73 15.17 -1.54 -8.73
N CYS A 74 16.33 -1.89 -8.14
CA CYS A 74 17.30 -2.80 -8.78
C CYS A 74 16.66 -4.16 -9.08
N LEU A 75 16.78 -4.65 -10.32
CA LEU A 75 16.19 -5.91 -10.77
C LEU A 75 16.71 -7.14 -10.00
N ASP A 76 17.98 -7.10 -9.61
CA ASP A 76 18.67 -8.18 -8.88
C ASP A 76 18.57 -8.04 -7.36
N ILE A 77 17.99 -6.96 -6.84
CA ILE A 77 17.74 -6.70 -5.40
C ILE A 77 18.97 -7.04 -4.52
N PRO A 78 20.15 -6.42 -4.77
CA PRO A 78 21.41 -6.82 -4.14
C PRO A 78 21.39 -6.63 -2.61
N CYS A 79 20.67 -5.63 -2.12
CA CYS A 79 20.50 -5.38 -0.69
C CYS A 79 19.81 -6.54 0.05
N MET A 80 18.81 -7.18 -0.59
CA MET A 80 18.11 -8.34 -0.03
C MET A 80 18.99 -9.59 -0.09
N ASN A 81 19.62 -9.84 -1.24
CA ASN A 81 20.49 -11.01 -1.43
C ASN A 81 21.71 -11.00 -0.50
N ALA A 82 22.17 -9.81 -0.09
CA ALA A 82 23.23 -9.66 0.89
C ALA A 82 22.77 -9.86 2.35
N CYS A 83 21.50 -10.15 2.63
CA CYS A 83 21.01 -10.34 4.00
C CYS A 83 21.24 -11.79 4.47
N PRO A 84 22.14 -12.05 5.44
CA PRO A 84 22.46 -13.43 5.84
C PRO A 84 21.41 -14.07 6.76
N THR A 85 20.51 -13.27 7.35
CA THR A 85 19.55 -13.74 8.36
C THR A 85 18.13 -13.91 7.85
N GLY A 86 17.85 -13.48 6.61
CA GLY A 86 16.49 -13.44 6.07
C GLY A 86 15.62 -12.34 6.68
N ALA A 87 16.19 -11.34 7.36
CA ALA A 87 15.44 -10.14 7.78
C ALA A 87 14.87 -9.39 6.57
N LEU A 88 15.59 -9.43 5.45
CA LEU A 88 15.04 -9.16 4.13
C LEU A 88 14.70 -10.52 3.48
N SER A 89 13.42 -10.76 3.26
CA SER A 89 12.88 -12.04 2.82
C SER A 89 13.30 -12.39 1.41
N GLU A 90 13.97 -13.54 1.25
CA GLU A 90 14.31 -14.13 -0.05
C GLU A 90 13.07 -14.56 -0.87
N GLU A 91 11.87 -14.53 -0.28
CA GLU A 91 10.62 -14.78 -1.00
C GLU A 91 10.33 -13.68 -2.03
N LEU A 92 10.90 -12.48 -1.86
CA LEU A 92 10.80 -11.41 -2.85
C LEU A 92 11.67 -11.75 -4.06
N LYS A 93 11.05 -12.14 -5.17
CA LYS A 93 11.74 -12.51 -6.42
C LYS A 93 11.71 -11.41 -7.48
N ASP A 94 10.66 -10.60 -7.46
CA ASP A 94 10.48 -9.46 -8.34
C ASP A 94 10.45 -8.19 -7.47
N ILE A 95 11.21 -7.16 -7.86
CA ILE A 95 11.27 -5.89 -7.15
C ILE A 95 9.93 -5.15 -7.17
N ASP A 96 9.08 -5.42 -8.16
CA ASP A 96 7.72 -4.87 -8.27
C ASP A 96 6.77 -5.41 -7.18
N ASP A 97 7.11 -6.55 -6.56
CA ASP A 97 6.39 -7.13 -5.44
C ASP A 97 6.84 -6.59 -4.07
N ALA A 98 7.85 -5.71 -4.04
CA ALA A 98 8.32 -5.14 -2.79
C ALA A 98 7.23 -4.30 -2.11
N ARG A 99 7.18 -4.29 -0.78
CA ARG A 99 6.25 -3.47 0.01
C ARG A 99 7.01 -2.71 1.11
N MET A 100 7.90 -1.82 0.69
CA MET A 100 8.71 -0.96 1.57
C MET A 100 7.85 0.08 2.31
N GLY A 101 6.72 0.45 1.71
CA GLY A 101 5.76 1.42 2.23
C GLY A 101 4.62 1.63 1.23
N LEU A 102 3.82 2.66 1.45
CA LEU A 102 2.73 3.08 0.58
C LEU A 102 2.80 4.59 0.36
N ALA A 103 2.79 5.01 -0.90
CA ALA A 103 2.65 6.41 -1.23
C ALA A 103 1.21 6.88 -0.94
N VAL A 104 1.08 8.00 -0.23
CA VAL A 104 -0.19 8.62 0.12
C VAL A 104 -0.13 10.08 -0.24
N LEU A 105 -1.13 10.56 -0.97
CA LEU A 105 -1.33 11.98 -1.18
C LEU A 105 -1.91 12.56 0.12
N LEU A 106 -1.05 13.20 0.91
CA LEU A 106 -1.41 13.69 2.24
C LEU A 106 -2.01 15.09 2.21
N ASP A 107 -1.57 15.92 1.26
CA ASP A 107 -1.97 17.31 1.20
C ASP A 107 -2.65 17.63 -0.14
N HIS A 108 -3.97 17.65 -0.11
CA HIS A 108 -4.79 18.04 -1.25
C HIS A 108 -4.80 19.57 -1.46
N GLU A 109 -4.47 20.36 -0.45
CA GLU A 109 -4.50 21.82 -0.52
C GLU A 109 -3.22 22.39 -1.15
N THR A 110 -2.09 21.69 -1.07
CA THR A 110 -0.85 22.15 -1.74
C THR A 110 -0.56 21.44 -3.06
N CYS A 111 -1.12 20.25 -3.28
CA CYS A 111 -0.89 19.51 -4.52
C CYS A 111 -1.32 20.30 -5.77
N LEU A 112 -0.39 20.53 -6.69
CA LEU A 112 -0.63 21.33 -7.91
C LEU A 112 -1.80 20.81 -8.74
N ASN A 113 -2.00 19.50 -8.84
CA ASN A 113 -3.14 18.92 -9.57
C ASN A 113 -4.48 19.19 -8.89
N TRP A 114 -4.51 19.20 -7.55
CA TRP A 114 -5.71 19.57 -6.80
C TRP A 114 -6.04 21.05 -6.95
N GLN A 115 -5.01 21.89 -7.10
CA GLN A 115 -5.15 23.31 -7.43
C GLN A 115 -5.55 23.58 -8.89
N GLY A 116 -5.64 22.53 -9.72
CA GLY A 116 -6.01 22.61 -11.12
C GLY A 116 -4.89 23.04 -12.05
N LEU A 117 -3.64 23.03 -11.57
CA LEU A 117 -2.44 23.14 -12.40
C LEU A 117 -2.11 21.76 -12.99
N ARG A 118 -1.45 21.75 -14.15
CA ARG A 118 -1.06 20.50 -14.82
C ARG A 118 0.31 20.04 -14.30
N CYS A 119 0.32 19.08 -13.39
CA CYS A 119 1.51 18.40 -12.92
C CYS A 119 1.35 16.88 -13.10
N ASP A 120 2.32 16.18 -13.64
CA ASP A 120 2.24 14.71 -13.78
C ASP A 120 3.56 14.03 -13.37
N VAL A 121 4.39 14.75 -12.62
CA VAL A 121 5.75 14.31 -12.25
C VAL A 121 5.72 13.03 -11.40
N CYS A 122 4.89 12.98 -10.35
CA CYS A 122 4.78 11.79 -9.50
C CYS A 122 4.24 10.56 -10.25
N TYR A 123 3.37 10.78 -11.24
CA TYR A 123 2.82 9.74 -12.11
C TYR A 123 3.89 9.22 -13.09
N ARG A 124 4.60 10.12 -13.78
CA ARG A 124 5.62 9.75 -14.78
C ARG A 124 6.88 9.11 -14.20
N VAL A 125 7.28 9.50 -12.99
CA VAL A 125 8.46 8.94 -12.33
C VAL A 125 8.19 7.55 -11.73
N CYS A 126 6.91 7.15 -11.63
CA CYS A 126 6.55 5.87 -11.04
C CYS A 126 6.99 4.72 -11.96
N PRO A 127 7.80 3.76 -11.46
CA PRO A 127 8.18 2.58 -12.24
C PRO A 127 6.98 1.71 -12.64
N LEU A 128 5.91 1.76 -11.85
CA LEU A 128 4.67 1.03 -12.06
C LEU A 128 3.53 1.97 -12.43
N ILE A 129 3.76 2.77 -13.47
CA ILE A 129 2.76 3.66 -14.05
C ILE A 129 1.49 2.89 -14.44
N ASP A 130 0.32 3.51 -14.25
CA ASP A 130 -1.02 2.93 -14.48
C ASP A 130 -1.38 1.70 -13.63
N LYS A 131 -0.44 1.20 -12.80
CA LYS A 131 -0.67 0.12 -11.83
C LYS A 131 -0.65 0.67 -10.40
N ALA A 132 0.48 1.23 -9.98
CA ALA A 132 0.65 1.79 -8.64
C ALA A 132 0.09 3.20 -8.50
N ILE A 133 0.03 3.97 -9.59
CA ILE A 133 -0.51 5.33 -9.60
C ILE A 133 -1.26 5.61 -10.90
N THR A 134 -2.45 6.16 -10.80
CA THR A 134 -3.27 6.64 -11.93
C THR A 134 -3.55 8.14 -11.79
N LEU A 135 -3.98 8.77 -12.89
CA LEU A 135 -4.47 10.15 -12.89
C LEU A 135 -5.99 10.15 -13.11
N GLU A 136 -6.74 10.29 -12.02
CA GLU A 136 -8.19 10.33 -12.05
C GLU A 136 -8.70 11.71 -12.46
N LYS A 137 -9.61 11.75 -13.44
CA LYS A 137 -10.20 12.99 -13.94
C LYS A 137 -11.34 13.42 -13.03
N VAL A 138 -11.18 14.54 -12.34
CA VAL A 138 -12.21 15.15 -11.49
C VAL A 138 -12.64 16.48 -12.10
N HIS A 139 -13.94 16.77 -12.06
CA HIS A 139 -14.45 18.06 -12.54
C HIS A 139 -13.88 19.22 -11.71
N ASN A 140 -13.58 20.35 -12.36
CA ASN A 140 -13.15 21.55 -11.65
C ASN A 140 -14.33 22.48 -11.44
N ASP A 141 -14.90 22.42 -10.23
CA ASP A 141 -16.05 23.23 -9.82
C ASP A 141 -15.83 24.74 -9.96
N ARG A 142 -14.56 25.21 -9.91
CA ARG A 142 -14.23 26.64 -10.03
C ARG A 142 -14.31 27.18 -11.46
N THR A 143 -13.96 26.35 -12.45
CA THR A 143 -13.80 26.83 -13.84
C THR A 143 -14.76 26.17 -14.83
N SER A 144 -15.37 25.04 -14.46
CA SER A 144 -16.32 24.24 -15.25
C SER A 144 -15.85 23.80 -16.65
N ILE A 145 -14.63 24.17 -17.07
CA ILE A 145 -14.06 23.90 -18.40
C ILE A 145 -12.87 22.93 -18.31
N HIS A 146 -12.13 22.93 -17.20
CA HIS A 146 -10.94 22.09 -17.04
C HIS A 146 -11.20 20.92 -16.08
N ALA A 147 -10.60 19.76 -16.37
CA ALA A 147 -10.56 18.65 -15.42
C ALA A 147 -9.29 18.75 -14.56
N LYS A 148 -9.41 18.46 -13.26
CA LYS A 148 -8.29 18.18 -12.36
C LYS A 148 -7.83 16.74 -12.61
N LEU A 149 -6.52 16.52 -12.69
CA LEU A 149 -5.91 15.20 -12.86
C LEU A 149 -5.35 14.73 -11.53
N ILE A 150 -6.19 14.14 -10.68
CA ILE A 150 -5.81 13.79 -9.32
C ILE A 150 -4.95 12.53 -9.32
N PRO A 151 -3.72 12.56 -8.76
CA PRO A 151 -2.92 11.36 -8.62
C PRO A 151 -3.55 10.45 -7.55
N THR A 152 -3.89 9.22 -7.95
CA THR A 152 -4.48 8.21 -7.07
C THR A 152 -3.54 7.02 -6.99
N VAL A 153 -3.10 6.70 -5.78
CA VAL A 153 -2.17 5.58 -5.51
C VAL A 153 -2.97 4.32 -5.16
N HIS A 154 -2.61 3.21 -5.80
CA HIS A 154 -3.23 1.90 -5.60
C HIS A 154 -2.33 1.02 -4.71
N SER A 155 -2.81 0.73 -3.50
CA SER A 155 -2.01 0.09 -2.44
C SER A 155 -1.65 -1.37 -2.69
N ASP A 156 -2.29 -2.02 -3.64
CA ASP A 156 -2.03 -3.39 -4.08
C ASP A 156 -0.80 -3.47 -4.99
N ALA A 157 -0.51 -2.42 -5.76
CA ALA A 157 0.63 -2.36 -6.67
C ALA A 157 1.76 -1.43 -6.20
N CYS A 158 1.47 -0.43 -5.35
CA CYS A 158 2.50 0.49 -4.86
C CYS A 158 3.57 -0.25 -4.04
N THR A 159 4.84 -0.07 -4.43
CA THR A 159 5.98 -0.71 -3.74
C THR A 159 6.51 0.08 -2.56
N GLY A 160 6.18 1.37 -2.49
CA GLY A 160 6.77 2.29 -1.51
C GLY A 160 8.21 2.68 -1.84
N CYS A 161 8.63 2.65 -3.11
CA CYS A 161 10.00 3.01 -3.50
C CYS A 161 10.38 4.47 -3.21
N GLY A 162 9.43 5.39 -3.09
CA GLY A 162 9.71 6.79 -2.77
C GLY A 162 9.98 7.73 -3.95
N LYS A 163 10.11 7.20 -5.18
CA LYS A 163 10.41 8.04 -6.36
C LYS A 163 9.40 9.18 -6.57
N CYS A 164 8.12 8.95 -6.27
CA CYS A 164 7.08 9.98 -6.37
C CYS A 164 7.22 11.10 -5.33
N GLU A 165 7.72 10.80 -4.12
CA GLU A 165 7.94 11.78 -3.05
C GLU A 165 9.18 12.64 -3.35
N GLN A 166 10.27 12.00 -3.79
CA GLN A 166 11.49 12.69 -4.18
C GLN A 166 11.25 13.62 -5.37
N ALA A 167 10.52 13.17 -6.38
CA ALA A 167 10.26 13.96 -7.58
C ALA A 167 9.21 15.06 -7.38
N CYS A 168 8.53 15.13 -6.22
CA CYS A 168 7.56 16.18 -5.96
C CYS A 168 8.25 17.55 -5.98
N VAL A 169 7.80 18.44 -6.87
CA VAL A 169 8.40 19.76 -7.13
C VAL A 169 8.18 20.79 -6.01
N LEU A 170 7.32 20.47 -5.04
CA LEU A 170 7.07 21.31 -3.87
C LEU A 170 8.24 21.18 -2.88
N GLU A 171 8.51 22.23 -2.08
CA GLU A 171 9.54 22.17 -1.02
C GLU A 171 9.23 21.07 0.00
N GLU A 172 7.98 21.05 0.48
CA GLU A 172 7.41 19.97 1.27
C GLU A 172 6.51 19.12 0.38
N ALA A 173 6.82 17.83 0.24
CA ALA A 173 6.11 16.96 -0.69
C ALA A 173 4.65 16.73 -0.26
N ALA A 174 3.70 16.99 -1.17
CA ALA A 174 2.28 16.71 -0.97
C ALA A 174 1.95 15.21 -0.97
N ILE A 175 2.77 14.41 -1.66
CA ILE A 175 2.72 12.94 -1.66
C ILE A 175 3.92 12.42 -0.88
N LYS A 176 3.67 11.62 0.16
CA LYS A 176 4.71 11.02 1.00
C LYS A 176 4.53 9.51 1.07
N VAL A 177 5.62 8.79 1.24
CA VAL A 177 5.61 7.35 1.44
C VAL A 177 5.66 7.06 2.94
N LEU A 178 4.69 6.28 3.39
CA LEU A 178 4.52 5.91 4.78
C LEU A 178 4.65 4.39 4.95
N PRO A 179 5.10 3.90 6.12
CA PRO A 179 4.96 2.51 6.51
C PRO A 179 3.53 2.00 6.31
N MET A 180 3.39 0.74 5.90
CA MET A 180 2.09 0.16 5.49
C MET A 180 1.04 0.20 6.61
N ASP A 181 1.46 0.02 7.85
CA ASP A 181 0.64 0.07 9.06
C ASP A 181 0.14 1.48 9.39
N LEU A 182 0.91 2.51 9.06
CA LEU A 182 0.49 3.91 9.20
C LEU A 182 -0.38 4.37 8.01
N ALA A 183 -0.11 3.84 6.82
CA ALA A 183 -0.75 4.30 5.59
C ALA A 183 -2.14 3.68 5.36
N LYS A 184 -2.36 2.42 5.78
CA LYS A 184 -3.60 1.69 5.47
C LYS A 184 -4.51 1.58 6.68
N GLY A 185 -5.75 2.03 6.52
CA GLY A 185 -6.84 1.69 7.41
C GLY A 185 -7.22 0.21 7.33
N LEU A 186 -7.69 -0.35 8.44
CA LEU A 186 -8.29 -1.70 8.48
C LEU A 186 -9.81 -1.57 8.44
N LEU A 187 -10.46 -2.24 7.47
CA LEU A 187 -11.89 -2.52 7.60
C LEU A 187 -12.07 -3.39 8.86
N GLY A 188 -12.85 -2.93 9.84
CA GLY A 188 -13.16 -3.71 11.04
C GLY A 188 -13.61 -5.13 10.68
N ARG A 189 -13.21 -6.14 11.48
CA ARG A 189 -13.41 -7.57 11.16
C ARG A 189 -14.87 -7.97 10.93
N HIS A 190 -15.81 -7.16 11.38
CA HIS A 190 -17.25 -7.33 11.23
C HIS A 190 -17.80 -6.76 9.92
N TYR A 191 -17.07 -5.88 9.24
CA TYR A 191 -17.50 -5.34 7.95
C TYR A 191 -17.17 -6.31 6.83
N ARG A 192 -18.22 -6.82 6.18
CA ARG A 192 -18.12 -7.63 4.97
C ARG A 192 -18.65 -6.81 3.80
N LEU A 193 -17.83 -6.68 2.77
CA LEU A 193 -18.23 -5.98 1.55
C LEU A 193 -19.11 -6.93 0.73
N GLY A 194 -20.41 -6.64 0.67
CA GLY A 194 -21.41 -7.51 0.06
C GLY A 194 -21.06 -7.92 -1.38
N TRP A 195 -20.41 -7.05 -2.15
CA TRP A 195 -19.95 -7.37 -3.49
C TRP A 195 -18.77 -8.34 -3.54
N GLN A 196 -17.80 -8.23 -2.63
CA GLN A 196 -16.68 -9.17 -2.56
C GLN A 196 -17.17 -10.54 -2.11
N GLU A 197 -18.10 -10.56 -1.16
CA GLU A 197 -18.73 -11.81 -0.72
C GLU A 197 -19.58 -12.43 -1.83
N LYS A 198 -20.34 -11.64 -2.58
CA LYS A 198 -21.06 -12.08 -3.78
C LYS A 198 -20.09 -12.68 -4.81
N GLN A 199 -18.98 -11.99 -5.07
CA GLN A 199 -17.98 -12.47 -6.02
C GLN A 199 -17.31 -13.77 -5.56
N ASN A 200 -17.03 -13.90 -4.26
CA ASN A 200 -16.42 -15.10 -3.68
C ASN A 200 -17.40 -16.29 -3.57
N ALA A 201 -18.69 -16.03 -3.35
CA ALA A 201 -19.73 -17.05 -3.17
C ALA A 201 -20.49 -17.37 -4.47
N GLY A 202 -20.27 -16.60 -5.55
CA GLY A 202 -20.99 -16.72 -6.81
C GLY A 202 -22.43 -16.17 -6.79
N LYS A 203 -22.95 -15.82 -5.60
CA LYS A 203 -24.31 -15.34 -5.36
C LYS A 203 -24.34 -14.39 -4.16
N SER A 204 -25.32 -13.49 -4.07
CA SER A 204 -25.40 -12.57 -2.93
C SER A 204 -25.64 -13.36 -1.64
N LEU A 205 -24.94 -12.99 -0.55
CA LEU A 205 -25.19 -13.61 0.76
C LEU A 205 -26.56 -13.26 1.37
N ILE A 206 -27.27 -12.32 0.75
CA ILE A 206 -28.54 -11.78 1.24
C ILE A 206 -29.70 -12.10 0.28
N GLU A 207 -29.44 -12.79 -0.84
CA GLU A 207 -30.48 -13.17 -1.82
C GLU A 207 -31.60 -14.00 -1.19
N ASP A 208 -31.27 -14.89 -0.24
CA ASP A 208 -32.26 -15.73 0.43
C ASP A 208 -33.16 -14.93 1.41
N VAL A 209 -32.73 -13.72 1.82
CA VAL A 209 -33.44 -12.84 2.76
C VAL A 209 -34.13 -11.68 2.04
N HIS A 210 -33.56 -11.20 0.93
CA HIS A 210 -34.06 -10.12 0.09
C HIS A 210 -33.95 -10.51 -1.40
N PRO A 211 -34.88 -11.34 -1.90
CA PRO A 211 -34.80 -11.89 -3.27
C PRO A 211 -34.94 -10.82 -4.37
N GLU A 212 -35.53 -9.67 -4.05
CA GLU A 212 -35.67 -8.53 -4.99
C GLU A 212 -34.61 -7.42 -4.77
N GLY A 213 -33.58 -7.70 -3.98
CA GLY A 213 -32.56 -6.72 -3.59
C GLY A 213 -33.00 -5.78 -2.46
N LEU A 214 -32.08 -4.90 -2.03
CA LEU A 214 -32.38 -3.84 -1.06
C LEU A 214 -33.16 -2.72 -1.76
N ARG A 215 -34.45 -2.94 -2.03
CA ARG A 215 -35.35 -1.86 -2.45
C ARG A 215 -35.67 -1.00 -1.22
N PRO A 216 -35.58 0.34 -1.31
CA PRO A 216 -36.10 1.21 -0.27
C PRO A 216 -37.57 0.86 -0.02
N ALA A 217 -38.00 0.78 1.25
CA ALA A 217 -39.37 0.42 1.61
C ALA A 217 -40.42 1.50 1.24
N TYR A 218 -40.00 2.58 0.61
CA TYR A 218 -40.85 3.69 0.17
C TYR A 218 -40.66 3.91 -1.33
N ASP A 219 -41.77 4.04 -2.05
CA ASP A 219 -41.73 4.51 -3.43
C ASP A 219 -41.31 5.98 -3.39
N ALA A 220 -40.13 6.30 -3.94
CA ALA A 220 -39.74 7.69 -4.12
C ALA A 220 -40.73 8.34 -5.09
N ARG A 221 -41.43 9.40 -4.65
CA ARG A 221 -42.25 10.23 -5.56
C ARG A 221 -41.31 10.95 -6.53
N MET A 222 -41.07 10.34 -7.68
CA MET A 222 -40.27 10.91 -8.76
C MET A 222 -41.09 11.97 -9.51
N PRO A 223 -40.48 13.08 -9.96
CA PRO A 223 -41.13 14.04 -10.84
C PRO A 223 -41.59 13.36 -12.15
N GLU A 224 -42.70 13.84 -12.72
CA GLU A 224 -43.25 13.30 -13.97
C GLU A 224 -42.18 13.27 -15.08
N GLY A 225 -41.96 12.09 -15.67
CA GLY A 225 -40.99 11.88 -16.75
C GLY A 225 -39.60 11.38 -16.30
N LEU A 226 -39.35 11.19 -15.00
CA LEU A 226 -38.12 10.59 -14.48
C LEU A 226 -38.37 9.17 -13.97
N HIS A 227 -37.60 8.21 -14.48
CA HIS A 227 -37.62 6.82 -14.00
C HIS A 227 -36.67 6.65 -12.81
N GLU A 228 -37.06 5.81 -11.85
CA GLU A 228 -36.18 5.41 -10.76
C GLU A 228 -34.96 4.66 -11.34
N PRO A 229 -33.72 4.97 -10.88
CA PRO A 229 -32.55 4.26 -11.35
C PRO A 229 -32.66 2.79 -10.92
N VAL A 230 -32.87 1.90 -11.89
CA VAL A 230 -32.88 0.46 -11.64
C VAL A 230 -31.47 0.05 -11.24
N TYR A 231 -31.31 -0.46 -10.01
CA TYR A 231 -30.04 -1.02 -9.56
C TYR A 231 -29.64 -2.17 -10.48
N GLN A 232 -28.60 -1.98 -11.29
CA GLN A 232 -28.02 -3.06 -12.09
C GLN A 232 -27.15 -3.91 -11.16
N HIS A 233 -27.48 -5.20 -11.07
CA HIS A 233 -26.67 -6.12 -10.30
C HIS A 233 -25.27 -6.21 -10.91
N MET A 234 -24.25 -6.04 -10.08
CA MET A 234 -22.88 -6.30 -10.52
C MET A 234 -22.73 -7.78 -10.92
N GLU A 235 -22.18 -7.98 -12.12
CA GLU A 235 -21.85 -9.29 -12.67
C GLU A 235 -20.63 -9.87 -11.96
N VAL A 236 -20.73 -11.14 -11.56
CA VAL A 236 -19.61 -11.87 -10.97
C VAL A 236 -18.64 -12.22 -12.08
N LYS A 237 -17.39 -11.75 -12.01
CA LYS A 237 -16.35 -12.24 -12.93
C LYS A 237 -15.94 -13.65 -12.50
N PRO A 238 -16.16 -14.69 -13.33
CA PRO A 238 -15.73 -16.04 -13.00
C PRO A 238 -14.21 -16.08 -12.83
N ASP A 239 -13.75 -16.94 -11.90
CA ASP A 239 -12.33 -17.21 -11.58
C ASP A 239 -11.50 -16.09 -10.90
N VAL A 240 -12.13 -14.99 -10.47
CA VAL A 240 -11.46 -13.92 -9.70
C VAL A 240 -11.97 -13.90 -8.25
N LYS A 241 -11.19 -14.43 -7.31
CA LYS A 241 -11.46 -14.27 -5.87
C LYS A 241 -10.90 -12.94 -5.37
N VAL A 242 -11.74 -12.16 -4.68
CA VAL A 242 -11.30 -10.89 -4.09
C VAL A 242 -10.70 -11.18 -2.71
N LEU A 243 -9.46 -10.75 -2.50
CA LEU A 243 -8.79 -10.83 -1.20
C LEU A 243 -9.61 -10.04 -0.17
N ARG A 244 -10.13 -10.74 0.85
CA ARG A 244 -10.63 -10.06 2.05
C ARG A 244 -9.47 -9.25 2.63
N GLN A 245 -9.70 -8.00 3.04
CA GLN A 245 -8.73 -7.18 3.78
C GLN A 245 -8.49 -7.73 5.20
N VAL A 246 -8.26 -9.04 5.31
CA VAL A 246 -7.90 -9.71 6.55
C VAL A 246 -6.39 -9.62 6.64
N GLY A 247 -5.90 -8.81 7.58
CA GLY A 247 -4.49 -8.69 7.90
C GLY A 247 -3.83 -10.06 7.96
N ARG A 248 -2.73 -10.22 7.20
CA ARG A 248 -1.90 -11.42 7.22
C ARG A 248 -1.29 -11.58 8.62
N HIS A 249 -1.91 -12.41 9.45
CA HIS A 249 -1.15 -13.38 10.24
C HIS A 249 -1.38 -14.75 9.59
N LYS A 250 -0.46 -15.14 8.70
CA LYS A 250 -0.27 -16.56 8.38
C LYS A 250 0.38 -17.20 9.60
N THR A 251 -0.39 -17.52 10.63
CA THR A 251 0.03 -18.53 11.61
C THR A 251 -0.04 -19.87 10.91
N MET A 252 1.08 -20.25 10.31
CA MET A 252 1.60 -21.61 10.20
C MET A 252 0.59 -22.74 10.53
N CYS A 253 -0.27 -23.12 9.58
CA CYS A 253 -1.02 -24.38 9.67
C CYS A 253 -0.08 -25.53 9.28
N ARG A 254 0.91 -25.80 10.14
CA ARG A 254 1.85 -26.92 10.05
C ARG A 254 1.22 -28.17 10.71
N THR A 255 0.03 -28.58 10.28
CA THR A 255 -0.63 -29.78 10.87
C THR A 255 -1.57 -30.54 9.92
N LEU A 256 -1.48 -30.35 8.61
CA LEU A 256 -2.28 -31.10 7.63
C LEU A 256 -1.46 -31.82 6.54
N ARG A 257 -0.23 -32.25 6.86
CA ARG A 257 0.54 -33.23 6.06
C ARG A 257 0.80 -34.53 6.83
N ARG A 258 -0.25 -35.15 7.38
CA ARG A 258 -0.15 -36.49 7.98
C ARG A 258 -1.26 -37.47 7.62
N TRP A 259 -2.08 -37.17 6.62
CA TRP A 259 -3.23 -38.00 6.20
C TRP A 259 -3.19 -38.40 4.72
N LYS A 260 -2.00 -38.72 4.20
CA LYS A 260 -1.87 -39.38 2.89
C LYS A 260 -0.76 -40.41 3.00
N LEU A 261 -1.13 -41.62 3.46
CA LEU A 261 -0.45 -42.91 3.31
C LEU A 261 -1.08 -43.92 4.30
N ARG A 262 -2.27 -44.46 3.96
CA ARG A 262 -2.80 -45.74 4.47
C ARG A 262 -4.16 -46.05 3.82
N SER A 263 -4.15 -46.37 2.52
CA SER A 263 -5.26 -47.09 1.86
C SER A 263 -4.85 -47.54 0.43
N ILE A 264 -3.80 -48.36 0.32
CA ILE A 264 -3.61 -49.26 -0.83
C ILE A 264 -3.04 -50.56 -0.26
N SER A 265 -3.93 -51.49 0.07
CA SER A 265 -3.71 -52.93 0.19
C SER A 265 -5.08 -53.56 0.44
N LEU A 266 -5.72 -54.05 -0.62
CA LEU A 266 -6.54 -55.26 -0.68
C LEU A 266 -7.26 -55.29 -2.04
N ILE A 267 -7.09 -56.44 -2.72
CA ILE A 267 -7.54 -56.85 -4.07
C ILE A 267 -6.59 -56.42 -5.19
#